data_AF-A0A438CCX6-F1
#
_entry.id   AF-A0A438CCX6-F1
#
_cell.length_a   1.000
_cell.length_b   1.000
_cell.length_c   1.000
_cell.angle_alpha   90.00
_cell.angle_beta   90.00
_cell.angle_gamma   90.00
#
_symmetry.space_group_name_H-M   'P 1'
#
loop_
_entity.id
_entity.type
_entity.pdbx_description
1 polymer ?
#
loop_
_entity_poly.entity_id
_entity_poly.type
_entity_poly.pdbx_seq_one_letter_code
_entity_poly.pdbx_strand_id
1 'polypeptide(L)'
;MRPPRMSAPSCIVPPTKQLVIRPHIVPLLHTFHGMERESPYEHIKEFEEVCNTFQEGGASIDLIQLKLFTFTLKDKAKIWLNSLRPRSIRAWMDLQAEFLEKFFPTHRTNGLKRQILNFSTKENEKFYECWERYMEAINTCPHHGFDTWLLVSYFYDGLSFSMKQLLETMCGGDFMSKNPEEAMDFLSYVAEVS
;
A
#
# COMPACT_ATOMS: atom_id res chain seq x y z
N MET A 1 43.22 -20.79 -7.15
CA MET A 1 42.24 -20.66 -8.27
C MET A 1 41.45 -19.37 -8.08
N ARG A 2 41.18 -18.61 -9.14
CA ARG A 2 40.24 -17.47 -9.07
C ARG A 2 38.82 -18.01 -9.27
N PRO A 3 37.85 -17.67 -8.41
CA PRO A 3 36.48 -18.12 -8.59
C PRO A 3 35.91 -17.53 -9.91
N PRO A 4 35.18 -18.33 -10.71
CA PRO A 4 34.54 -17.83 -11.92
C PRO A 4 33.44 -16.83 -11.55
N ARG A 5 33.28 -15.77 -12.36
CA ARG A 5 32.17 -14.83 -12.19
C ARG A 5 30.86 -15.56 -12.53
N MET A 6 30.07 -15.88 -11.51
CA MET A 6 28.72 -16.41 -11.67
C MET A 6 27.75 -15.23 -11.77
N SER A 7 27.46 -14.76 -12.98
CA SER A 7 26.34 -13.83 -13.18
C SER A 7 25.09 -14.62 -13.57
N ALA A 8 24.11 -14.70 -12.66
CA ALA A 8 22.79 -15.19 -13.00
C ALA A 8 22.11 -14.19 -13.97
N PRO A 9 21.44 -14.66 -15.04
CA PRO A 9 20.65 -13.78 -15.89
C PRO A 9 19.49 -13.15 -15.10
N SER A 10 19.05 -11.97 -15.51
CA SER A 10 17.89 -11.29 -14.91
C SER A 10 16.62 -12.15 -14.92
N CYS A 11 15.78 -12.01 -13.89
CA CYS A 11 14.43 -12.56 -13.86
C CYS A 11 13.51 -11.87 -14.89
N ILE A 12 13.77 -10.60 -15.21
CA ILE A 12 13.04 -9.83 -16.22
C ILE A 12 13.53 -10.20 -17.61
N VAL A 13 12.60 -10.53 -18.51
CA VAL A 13 12.91 -10.79 -19.92
C VAL A 13 13.42 -9.50 -20.58
N PRO A 14 14.61 -9.51 -21.22
CA PRO A 14 15.14 -8.31 -21.87
C PRO A 14 14.18 -7.80 -22.96
N PRO A 15 13.90 -6.49 -23.02
CA PRO A 15 13.10 -5.93 -24.10
C PRO A 15 13.83 -6.04 -25.44
N THR A 16 13.08 -6.23 -26.52
CA THR A 16 13.59 -6.19 -27.90
C THR A 16 14.03 -4.77 -28.32
N LYS A 17 13.50 -3.73 -27.68
CA LYS A 17 13.90 -2.33 -27.88
C LYS A 17 14.79 -1.86 -26.73
N GLN A 18 15.86 -1.14 -27.06
CA GLN A 18 16.77 -0.59 -26.07
C GLN A 18 16.14 0.64 -25.39
N LEU A 19 15.74 0.48 -24.13
CA LEU A 19 15.23 1.58 -23.31
C LEU A 19 16.39 2.41 -22.74
N VAL A 20 16.45 3.70 -23.09
CA VAL A 20 17.39 4.65 -22.47
C VAL A 20 16.75 5.21 -21.20
N ILE A 21 17.34 4.91 -20.04
CA ILE A 21 16.95 5.55 -18.78
C ILE A 21 17.71 6.86 -18.68
N ARG A 22 16.99 7.98 -18.54
CA ARG A 22 17.62 9.27 -18.30
C ARG A 22 18.21 9.29 -16.87
N PRO A 23 19.51 9.61 -16.69
CA PRO A 23 20.16 9.49 -15.37
C PRO A 23 19.51 10.31 -14.26
N HIS A 24 18.87 11.44 -14.58
CA HIS A 24 18.19 12.30 -13.61
C HIS A 24 16.93 11.67 -12.99
N ILE A 25 16.43 10.57 -13.55
CA ILE A 25 15.26 9.85 -13.01
C ILE A 25 15.65 9.02 -11.79
N VAL A 26 16.85 8.44 -11.78
CA VAL A 26 17.28 7.50 -10.74
C VAL A 26 17.25 8.11 -9.33
N PRO A 27 17.67 9.36 -9.11
CA PRO A 27 17.56 10.01 -7.80
C PRO A 27 16.13 10.26 -7.31
N LEU A 28 15.13 10.28 -8.21
CA LEU A 28 13.72 10.48 -7.86
C LEU A 28 13.05 9.18 -7.39
N LEU A 29 13.70 8.04 -7.60
CA LEU A 29 13.18 6.74 -7.22
C LEU A 29 13.38 6.50 -5.73
N HIS A 30 12.28 6.40 -4.99
CA HIS A 30 12.32 5.97 -3.60
C HIS A 30 12.87 4.54 -3.48
N THR A 31 13.56 4.29 -2.37
CA THR A 31 14.26 3.02 -2.14
C THR A 31 13.47 2.14 -1.19
N PHE A 32 13.32 0.87 -1.55
CA PHE A 32 12.68 -0.17 -0.75
C PHE A 32 13.71 -1.23 -0.34
N HIS A 33 13.85 -1.44 0.96
CA HIS A 33 14.87 -2.31 1.54
C HIS A 33 14.33 -3.73 1.84
N GLY A 34 13.01 -3.87 1.99
CA GLY A 34 12.34 -5.12 2.38
C GLY A 34 12.17 -5.28 3.90
N MET A 35 12.06 -4.16 4.62
CA MET A 35 11.88 -4.09 6.07
C MET A 35 10.40 -4.21 6.46
N GLU A 36 10.11 -4.67 7.67
CA GLU A 36 8.72 -4.90 8.13
C GLU A 36 7.88 -3.62 8.18
N ARG A 37 8.51 -2.49 8.49
CA ARG A 37 7.87 -1.17 8.53
C ARG A 37 7.55 -0.57 7.16
N GLU A 38 8.21 -1.04 6.10
CA GLU A 38 7.96 -0.50 4.77
C GLU A 38 6.64 -1.08 4.24
N SER A 39 5.90 -0.26 3.49
CA SER A 39 4.67 -0.66 2.81
C SER A 39 4.95 -0.97 1.33
N PRO A 40 4.83 -2.24 0.91
CA PRO A 40 4.90 -2.63 -0.49
C PRO A 40 3.91 -1.88 -1.41
N TYR A 41 2.71 -1.59 -0.91
CA TYR A 41 1.68 -0.90 -1.69
C TYR A 41 2.01 0.57 -1.89
N GLU A 42 2.44 1.28 -0.85
CA GLU A 42 2.87 2.68 -0.96
C GLU A 42 4.08 2.78 -1.89
N HIS A 43 5.04 1.86 -1.76
CA HIS A 43 6.21 1.83 -2.64
C HIS A 43 5.84 1.66 -4.12
N ILE A 44 4.90 0.77 -4.44
CA ILE A 44 4.39 0.63 -5.82
C ILE A 44 3.69 1.92 -6.27
N LYS A 45 2.80 2.47 -5.44
CA LYS A 45 2.03 3.67 -5.77
C LYS A 45 2.93 4.87 -6.09
N GLU A 46 3.87 5.19 -5.20
CA GLU A 46 4.83 6.29 -5.38
C GLU A 46 5.72 6.05 -6.62
N PHE A 47 6.15 4.80 -6.84
CA PHE A 47 6.91 4.44 -8.03
C PHE A 47 6.13 4.65 -9.33
N GLU A 48 4.85 4.28 -9.36
CA GLU A 48 3.97 4.45 -10.51
C GLU A 48 3.69 5.93 -10.78
N GLU A 49 3.47 6.74 -9.74
CA GLU A 49 3.34 8.20 -9.84
C GLU A 49 4.57 8.82 -10.51
N VAL A 50 5.77 8.44 -10.05
CA VAL A 50 7.03 8.86 -10.66
C VAL A 50 7.10 8.40 -12.12
N CYS A 51 6.80 7.13 -12.44
CA CYS A 51 6.79 6.62 -13.81
C CYS A 51 5.84 7.37 -14.75
N ASN A 52 4.65 7.77 -14.26
CA ASN A 52 3.64 8.48 -15.02
C ASN A 52 4.07 9.89 -15.45
N THR A 53 5.06 10.50 -14.77
CA THR A 53 5.62 11.79 -15.19
C THR A 53 6.51 11.72 -16.44
N PHE A 54 6.94 10.52 -16.84
CA PHE A 54 7.93 10.32 -17.91
C PHE A 54 7.34 9.81 -19.23
N GLN A 55 6.09 10.14 -19.57
CA GLN A 55 5.43 9.71 -20.81
C GLN A 55 6.01 10.36 -22.09
N GLU A 56 7.34 10.39 -22.24
CA GLU A 56 8.04 10.82 -23.45
C GLU A 56 8.67 9.61 -24.17
N GLY A 57 8.32 9.41 -25.45
CA GLY A 57 9.16 8.63 -26.37
C GLY A 57 8.71 7.21 -26.75
N GLY A 58 7.41 6.91 -26.79
CA GLY A 58 6.86 5.72 -27.47
C GLY A 58 7.31 4.35 -26.94
N ALA A 59 8.05 4.32 -25.82
CA ALA A 59 8.35 3.11 -25.07
C ALA A 59 7.11 2.67 -24.30
N SER A 60 6.89 1.36 -24.20
CA SER A 60 5.83 0.82 -23.35
C SER A 60 6.09 1.18 -21.90
N ILE A 61 5.10 1.78 -21.22
CA ILE A 61 5.15 2.10 -19.78
C ILE A 61 5.53 0.87 -18.95
N ASP A 62 5.05 -0.30 -19.36
CA ASP A 62 5.36 -1.59 -18.76
C ASP A 62 6.87 -1.89 -18.73
N LEU A 63 7.57 -1.60 -19.84
CA LEU A 63 9.02 -1.80 -19.93
C LEU A 63 9.81 -0.79 -19.09
N ILE A 64 9.30 0.45 -18.98
CA ILE A 64 9.87 1.48 -18.12
C ILE A 64 9.77 1.02 -16.67
N GLN A 65 8.57 0.62 -16.24
CA GLN A 65 8.29 0.17 -14.88
C GLN A 65 9.15 -1.03 -14.51
N LEU A 66 9.16 -2.09 -15.34
CA LEU A 66 10.00 -3.27 -15.11
C LEU A 66 11.48 -2.92 -14.90
N LYS A 67 12.03 -2.04 -15.75
CA LYS A 67 13.45 -1.71 -15.70
C LYS A 67 13.78 -0.80 -14.51
N LEU A 68 12.99 0.26 -14.30
CA LEU A 68 13.22 1.24 -13.25
C LEU A 68 13.00 0.67 -11.86
N PHE A 69 12.02 -0.22 -11.68
CA PHE A 69 11.74 -0.83 -10.38
C PHE A 69 12.95 -1.60 -9.83
N THR A 70 13.78 -2.18 -10.69
CA THR A 70 15.00 -2.87 -10.22
C THR A 70 16.01 -1.95 -9.52
N PHE A 71 15.92 -0.63 -9.74
CA PHE A 71 16.77 0.38 -9.10
C PHE A 71 16.21 0.83 -7.75
N THR A 72 14.90 0.65 -7.51
CA THR A 72 14.29 0.98 -6.22
C THR A 72 14.65 -0.04 -5.14
N LEU A 73 15.03 -1.26 -5.50
CA LEU A 73 15.24 -2.35 -4.53
C LEU A 73 16.68 -2.38 -3.99
N LYS A 74 16.82 -2.45 -2.66
CA LYS A 74 18.09 -2.63 -1.93
C LYS A 74 18.02 -3.81 -0.98
N ASP A 75 19.17 -4.21 -0.45
CA ASP A 75 19.33 -5.21 0.61
C ASP A 75 18.46 -6.46 0.41
N LYS A 76 17.56 -6.75 1.35
CA LYS A 76 16.69 -7.94 1.32
C LYS A 76 15.80 -7.96 0.08
N ALA A 77 15.31 -6.80 -0.35
CA ALA A 77 14.53 -6.69 -1.58
C ALA A 77 15.37 -6.98 -2.84
N LYS A 78 16.60 -6.49 -2.90
CA LYS A 78 17.49 -6.77 -4.03
C LYS A 78 17.92 -8.24 -4.09
N ILE A 79 18.19 -8.84 -2.93
CA ILE A 79 18.51 -10.27 -2.81
C ILE A 79 17.34 -11.11 -3.30
N TRP A 80 16.11 -10.78 -2.91
CA TRP A 80 14.92 -11.46 -3.39
C TRP A 80 14.77 -11.40 -4.91
N LEU A 81 14.88 -10.20 -5.50
CA LEU A 81 14.75 -10.05 -6.96
C LEU A 81 15.77 -10.95 -7.71
N ASN A 82 17.01 -10.99 -7.21
CA ASN A 82 18.07 -11.81 -7.79
C ASN A 82 17.89 -13.33 -7.56
N SER A 83 17.03 -13.73 -6.62
CA SER A 83 16.70 -15.13 -6.33
C SER A 83 15.60 -15.70 -7.24
N LEU A 84 14.85 -14.83 -7.93
CA LEU A 84 13.79 -15.25 -8.84
C LEU A 84 14.37 -16.02 -10.04
N ARG A 85 13.55 -16.93 -10.58
CA ARG A 85 13.94 -17.73 -11.75
C ARG A 85 14.29 -16.79 -12.93
N PRO A 86 15.40 -17.01 -13.63
CA PRO A 86 15.73 -16.22 -14.81
C PRO A 86 14.61 -16.25 -15.85
N ARG A 87 14.31 -15.09 -16.45
CA ARG A 87 13.28 -14.92 -17.50
C ARG A 87 11.85 -15.34 -17.08
N SER A 88 11.52 -15.25 -15.79
CA SER A 88 10.17 -15.55 -15.28
C SER A 88 9.19 -14.39 -15.39
N ILE A 89 9.67 -13.14 -15.35
CA ILE A 89 8.83 -11.93 -15.32
C ILE A 89 8.76 -11.33 -16.72
N ARG A 90 7.53 -11.16 -17.25
CA ARG A 90 7.28 -10.66 -18.61
C ARG A 90 6.56 -9.33 -18.65
N ALA A 91 5.68 -9.07 -17.68
CA ALA A 91 4.93 -7.84 -17.55
C ALA A 91 5.12 -7.23 -16.16
N TRP A 92 4.86 -5.93 -16.04
CA TRP A 92 4.86 -5.19 -14.78
C TRP A 92 3.91 -5.83 -13.75
N MET A 93 2.72 -6.23 -14.20
CA MET A 93 1.72 -6.90 -13.37
C MET A 93 2.26 -8.20 -12.73
N ASP A 94 3.06 -8.99 -13.46
CA ASP A 94 3.69 -10.20 -12.92
C ASP A 94 4.69 -9.86 -11.80
N LEU A 95 5.47 -8.80 -12.00
CA LEU A 95 6.45 -8.33 -11.01
C LEU A 95 5.77 -7.79 -9.75
N GLN A 96 4.68 -7.04 -9.91
CA GLN A 96 3.88 -6.54 -8.79
C GLN A 96 3.33 -7.69 -7.96
N ALA A 97 2.75 -8.72 -8.61
CA ALA A 97 2.19 -9.88 -7.92
C ALA A 97 3.27 -10.61 -7.08
N GLU A 98 4.41 -10.93 -7.67
CA GLU A 98 5.52 -11.60 -6.99
C GLU A 98 6.10 -10.74 -5.84
N PHE A 99 6.20 -9.42 -6.05
CA PHE A 99 6.68 -8.49 -5.03
C PHE A 99 5.71 -8.41 -3.83
N LEU A 100 4.41 -8.28 -4.09
CA LEU A 100 3.39 -8.24 -3.05
C LEU A 100 3.27 -9.57 -2.32
N GLU A 101 3.33 -10.71 -3.01
CA GLU A 101 3.35 -12.03 -2.37
C GLU A 101 4.55 -12.17 -1.42
N LYS A 102 5.72 -11.66 -1.82
CA LYS A 102 6.93 -11.74 -1.00
C LYS A 102 6.91 -10.82 0.22
N PHE A 103 6.55 -9.55 0.03
CA PHE A 103 6.73 -8.50 1.05
C PHE A 103 5.44 -8.11 1.77
N PHE A 104 4.30 -8.64 1.33
CA PHE A 104 3.01 -8.50 1.99
C PHE A 104 2.34 -9.87 2.23
N PRO A 105 2.99 -10.76 3.00
CA PRO A 105 2.50 -12.13 3.19
C PRO A 105 1.14 -12.17 3.91
N THR A 106 0.40 -13.25 3.71
CA THR A 106 -0.96 -13.44 4.24
C THR A 106 -1.06 -13.21 5.76
N HIS A 107 -0.07 -13.61 6.54
CA HIS A 107 -0.09 -13.40 8.00
C HIS A 107 -0.06 -11.91 8.38
N ARG A 108 0.66 -11.06 7.61
CA ARG A 108 0.66 -9.60 7.79
C ARG A 108 -0.72 -9.04 7.48
N THR A 109 -1.30 -9.45 6.35
CA THR A 109 -2.68 -9.09 5.97
C THR A 109 -3.67 -9.46 7.07
N ASN A 110 -3.60 -10.69 7.61
CA ASN A 110 -4.49 -11.13 8.69
C ASN A 110 -4.28 -10.33 9.98
N GLY A 111 -3.05 -9.93 10.30
CA GLY A 111 -2.75 -9.06 11.44
C GLY A 111 -3.44 -7.70 11.30
N LEU A 112 -3.33 -7.07 10.13
CA LEU A 112 -3.95 -5.77 9.85
C LEU A 112 -5.48 -5.87 9.83
N LYS A 113 -6.05 -6.91 9.21
CA LYS A 113 -7.51 -7.16 9.28
C LYS A 113 -8.02 -7.29 10.71
N ARG A 114 -7.26 -7.93 11.60
CA ARG A 114 -7.61 -8.03 13.03
C ARG A 114 -7.53 -6.69 13.75
N GLN A 115 -6.63 -5.79 13.35
CA GLN A 115 -6.56 -4.44 13.91
C GLN A 115 -7.79 -3.60 13.53
N ILE A 116 -8.24 -3.71 12.27
CA ILE A 116 -9.47 -3.05 11.80
C ILE A 116 -10.70 -3.64 12.50
N LEU A 117 -10.80 -4.98 12.57
CA LEU A 117 -11.95 -5.68 13.16
C LEU A 117 -12.09 -5.44 14.67
N ASN A 118 -10.98 -5.49 15.41
CA ASN A 118 -10.97 -5.35 16.87
C ASN A 118 -10.59 -3.93 17.29
N PHE A 119 -10.86 -2.95 16.43
CA PHE A 119 -10.55 -1.57 16.73
C PHE A 119 -11.32 -1.12 17.97
N SER A 120 -10.65 -0.36 18.84
CA SER A 120 -11.28 0.27 19.99
C SER A 120 -10.62 1.60 20.29
N THR A 121 -11.40 2.49 20.90
CA THR A 121 -10.89 3.77 21.41
C THR A 121 -9.88 3.56 22.52
N LYS A 122 -8.84 4.39 22.55
CA LYS A 122 -7.87 4.43 23.65
C LYS A 122 -8.37 5.32 24.79
N GLU A 123 -7.77 5.18 25.97
CA GLU A 123 -8.06 6.02 27.12
C GLU A 123 -7.73 7.49 26.81
N ASN A 124 -8.66 8.40 27.09
CA ASN A 124 -8.56 9.84 26.84
C ASN A 124 -8.32 10.25 25.37
N GLU A 125 -8.55 9.35 24.41
CA GLU A 125 -8.46 9.67 22.98
C GLU A 125 -9.61 10.60 22.57
N LYS A 126 -9.33 11.60 21.74
CA LYS A 126 -10.38 12.45 21.14
C LYS A 126 -10.95 11.80 19.89
N PHE A 127 -12.12 12.26 19.46
CA PHE A 127 -12.79 11.66 18.29
C PHE A 127 -11.93 11.77 17.02
N TYR A 128 -11.35 12.95 16.74
CA TYR A 128 -10.47 13.14 15.57
C TYR A 128 -9.26 12.20 15.60
N GLU A 129 -8.58 12.04 16.74
CA GLU A 129 -7.42 11.15 16.89
C GLU A 129 -7.82 9.69 16.67
N CYS A 130 -9.00 9.32 17.17
CA CYS A 130 -9.56 7.99 16.99
C CYS A 130 -9.87 7.72 15.51
N TRP A 131 -10.49 8.68 14.83
CA TRP A 131 -10.82 8.59 13.42
C TRP A 131 -9.59 8.49 12.52
N GLU A 132 -8.60 9.36 12.73
CA GLU A 132 -7.33 9.33 11.99
C GLU A 132 -6.63 7.99 12.15
N ARG A 133 -6.58 7.45 13.38
CA ARG A 133 -5.98 6.14 13.65
C ARG A 133 -6.74 4.99 12.98
N TYR A 134 -8.07 5.08 12.89
CA TYR A 134 -8.86 4.07 12.19
C TYR A 134 -8.60 4.09 10.69
N MET A 135 -8.56 5.30 10.10
CA MET A 135 -8.25 5.48 8.68
C MET A 135 -6.83 5.04 8.33
N GLU A 136 -5.85 5.30 9.19
CA GLU A 136 -4.48 4.78 9.04
C GLU A 136 -4.46 3.23 9.02
N ALA A 137 -5.23 2.59 9.90
CA ALA A 137 -5.33 1.13 9.95
C ALA A 137 -5.95 0.54 8.67
N ILE A 138 -6.98 1.20 8.11
CA ILE A 138 -7.58 0.83 6.82
C ILE A 138 -6.57 0.99 5.68
N ASN A 139 -5.94 2.16 5.60
CA ASN A 139 -5.02 2.52 4.52
C ASN A 139 -3.74 1.67 4.50
N THR A 140 -3.34 1.12 5.65
CA THR A 140 -2.21 0.19 5.74
C THR A 140 -2.52 -1.18 5.09
N CYS A 141 -3.80 -1.51 4.88
CA CYS A 141 -4.23 -2.76 4.25
C CYS A 141 -5.28 -2.52 3.16
N PRO A 142 -4.95 -1.88 2.02
CA PRO A 142 -5.94 -1.49 0.99
C PRO A 142 -6.70 -2.69 0.38
N HIS A 143 -6.12 -3.89 0.46
CA HIS A 143 -6.73 -5.16 0.05
C HIS A 143 -7.45 -5.91 1.19
N HIS A 144 -7.94 -5.19 2.22
CA HIS A 144 -8.60 -5.81 3.38
C HIS A 144 -9.87 -6.60 3.02
N GLY A 145 -10.58 -6.23 1.96
CA GLY A 145 -11.77 -6.94 1.48
C GLY A 145 -13.02 -6.80 2.35
N PHE A 146 -12.99 -6.00 3.42
CA PHE A 146 -14.19 -5.52 4.11
C PHE A 146 -14.98 -4.52 3.24
N ASP A 147 -16.30 -4.69 3.23
CA ASP A 147 -17.24 -3.72 2.66
C ASP A 147 -17.30 -2.45 3.50
N THR A 148 -17.67 -1.32 2.89
CA THR A 148 -17.79 -0.01 3.57
C THR A 148 -18.67 -0.08 4.81
N TRP A 149 -19.79 -0.80 4.75
CA TRP A 149 -20.72 -0.93 5.89
C TRP A 149 -20.08 -1.65 7.09
N LEU A 150 -19.21 -2.65 6.85
CA LEU A 150 -18.47 -3.34 7.92
C LEU A 150 -17.44 -2.40 8.55
N LEU A 151 -16.76 -1.58 7.75
CA LEU A 151 -15.81 -0.60 8.26
C LEU A 151 -16.51 0.41 9.19
N VAL A 152 -17.65 0.94 8.76
CA VAL A 152 -18.48 1.84 9.59
C VAL A 152 -18.91 1.14 10.88
N SER A 153 -19.40 -0.11 10.80
CA SER A 153 -19.83 -0.88 11.96
C SER A 153 -18.69 -1.14 12.94
N TYR A 154 -17.52 -1.56 12.46
CA TYR A 154 -16.36 -1.83 13.32
C TYR A 154 -15.85 -0.57 14.01
N PHE A 155 -15.82 0.57 13.30
CA PHE A 155 -15.48 1.84 13.93
C PHE A 155 -16.48 2.19 15.02
N TYR A 156 -17.78 2.19 14.68
CA TYR A 156 -18.86 2.50 15.63
C TYR A 156 -18.78 1.59 16.86
N ASP A 157 -18.67 0.28 16.69
CA ASP A 157 -18.59 -0.68 17.79
C ASP A 157 -17.38 -0.43 18.70
N GLY A 158 -16.26 -0.02 18.11
CA GLY A 158 -15.04 0.36 18.81
C GLY A 158 -15.08 1.69 19.57
N LEU A 159 -16.08 2.54 19.32
CA LEU A 159 -16.21 3.84 19.99
C LEU A 159 -16.57 3.70 21.47
N SER A 160 -16.03 4.61 22.28
CA SER A 160 -16.44 4.80 23.66
C SER A 160 -17.88 5.30 23.75
N PHE A 161 -18.51 5.12 24.90
CA PHE A 161 -19.88 5.57 25.11
C PHE A 161 -20.05 7.08 24.87
N SER A 162 -19.10 7.91 25.33
CA SER A 162 -19.14 9.36 25.13
C SER A 162 -18.97 9.76 23.66
N MET A 163 -18.12 9.08 22.91
CA MET A 163 -17.98 9.31 21.47
C MET A 163 -19.22 8.90 20.69
N LYS A 164 -19.86 7.79 21.05
CA LYS A 164 -21.16 7.41 20.48
C LYS A 164 -22.19 8.50 20.75
N GLN A 165 -22.31 8.99 21.98
CA GLN A 165 -23.24 10.07 22.30
C GLN A 165 -22.98 11.36 21.50
N LEU A 166 -21.72 11.76 21.33
CA LEU A 166 -21.34 12.89 20.48
C LEU A 166 -21.82 12.66 19.04
N LEU A 167 -21.52 11.48 18.49
CA LEU A 167 -21.85 11.10 17.12
C LEU A 167 -23.37 11.14 16.87
N GLU A 168 -24.17 10.51 17.73
CA GLU A 168 -25.63 10.50 17.62
C GLU A 168 -26.22 11.92 17.75
N THR A 169 -25.68 12.73 18.68
CA THR A 169 -26.13 14.12 18.88
C THR A 169 -25.89 14.97 17.64
N MET A 170 -24.70 14.85 17.04
CA MET A 170 -24.36 15.56 15.82
C MET A 170 -25.12 15.05 14.60
N CYS A 171 -25.43 13.75 14.56
CA CYS A 171 -26.23 13.13 13.51
C CYS A 171 -27.67 13.65 13.52
N GLY A 172 -28.19 14.02 14.70
CA GLY A 172 -29.59 14.42 14.88
C GLY A 172 -30.56 13.23 14.83
N GLY A 173 -30.06 12.02 15.09
CA GLY A 173 -30.80 10.76 14.97
C GLY A 173 -29.84 9.57 14.97
N ASP A 174 -30.36 8.39 14.64
CA ASP A 174 -29.59 7.13 14.59
C ASP A 174 -28.54 7.15 13.47
N PHE A 175 -27.27 7.28 13.83
CA PHE A 175 -26.14 7.26 12.90
C PHE A 175 -26.11 5.98 12.04
N MET A 176 -26.43 4.82 12.61
CA MET A 176 -26.35 3.53 11.92
C MET A 176 -27.46 3.34 10.87
N SER A 177 -28.42 4.27 10.80
CA SER A 177 -29.44 4.30 9.74
C SER A 177 -28.95 4.94 8.42
N LYS A 178 -27.81 5.62 8.44
CA LYS A 178 -27.20 6.21 7.23
C LYS A 178 -26.75 5.13 6.27
N ASN A 179 -26.72 5.45 4.98
CA ASN A 179 -26.01 4.58 4.04
C ASN A 179 -24.49 4.62 4.32
N PRO A 180 -23.75 3.55 3.98
CA PRO A 180 -22.35 3.42 4.38
C PRO A 180 -21.43 4.53 3.89
N GLU A 181 -21.65 5.02 2.67
CA GLU A 181 -20.86 6.09 2.06
C GLU A 181 -21.10 7.42 2.79
N GLU A 182 -22.36 7.79 3.04
CA GLU A 182 -22.70 8.98 3.84
C GLU A 182 -22.20 8.87 5.28
N ALA A 183 -22.21 7.67 5.85
CA ALA A 183 -21.68 7.43 7.20
C ALA A 183 -20.18 7.70 7.25
N MET A 184 -19.42 7.25 6.24
CA MET A 184 -17.97 7.49 6.13
C MET A 184 -17.65 8.99 6.00
N ASP A 185 -18.39 9.71 5.15
CA ASP A 185 -18.26 11.16 4.99
C ASP A 185 -18.62 11.90 6.28
N PHE A 186 -19.68 11.45 6.97
CA PHE A 186 -20.12 12.04 8.22
C PHE A 186 -19.11 11.84 9.36
N LEU A 187 -18.50 10.65 9.47
CA LEU A 187 -17.43 10.40 10.45
C LEU A 187 -16.23 11.34 10.22
N SER A 188 -15.88 11.59 8.96
CA SER A 188 -14.82 12.55 8.60
C SER A 188 -15.20 13.97 9.00
N TYR A 189 -16.44 14.40 8.72
CA TYR A 189 -16.94 15.70 9.15
C TYR A 189 -16.91 15.86 10.68
N VAL A 190 -17.33 14.84 11.43
CA VAL A 190 -17.31 14.88 12.91
C VAL A 190 -15.89 15.02 13.42
N ALA A 191 -14.93 14.30 12.85
CA ALA A 191 -13.51 14.42 13.19
C ALA A 191 -12.96 15.84 12.93
N GLU A 192 -13.39 16.51 11.86
CA GLU A 192 -12.93 17.87 11.55
C GLU A 192 -13.45 18.93 12.53
N VAL A 193 -14.61 18.71 13.15
CA VAL A 193 -15.28 19.73 14.00
C VAL A 193 -15.28 19.40 15.50
N SER A 194 -14.75 18.23 15.91
CA SER A 194 -14.70 17.74 17.31
C SER A 194 -13.47 18.18 18.10
#